data_AF-R9GMM4-F1
#
_entry.id   AF-R9GMM4-F1
#
_cell.length_a   1.000
_cell.length_b   1.000
_cell.length_c   1.000
_cell.angle_alpha   90.00
_cell.angle_beta   90.00
_cell.angle_gamma   90.00
#
_symmetry.space_group_name_H-M   'P 1'
#
loop_
_entity.id
_entity.type
_entity.pdbx_description
1 polymer ?
#
loop_
_entity_poly.entity_id
_entity_poly.type
_entity_poly.pdbx_seq_one_letter_code
_entity_poly.pdbx_strand_id
1 'polypeptide(L)' 'MIDSLIKPKSIKSLKVEKEGGGAAIYGYRAGNGIVVIGIQRRYWKSELNY' A
#
# COMPACT_ATOMS: atom_id res chain seq x y z
N MET A 1 17.50 -9.15 9.11
CA MET A 1 16.65 -9.06 7.91
C MET A 1 15.34 -8.45 8.39
N ILE A 2 15.01 -7.22 7.99
CA ILE A 2 13.73 -6.62 8.35
C ILE A 2 12.68 -7.36 7.54
N ASP A 3 11.91 -8.23 8.19
CA ASP A 3 10.68 -8.74 7.59
C ASP A 3 9.87 -7.53 7.13
N SER A 4 9.60 -7.44 5.82
CA SER A 4 8.81 -6.34 5.28
C SER A 4 7.50 -6.28 6.07
N LEU A 5 7.14 -5.09 6.58
CA LEU A 5 5.90 -4.86 7.34
C LEU A 5 4.64 -5.43 6.65
N ILE A 6 4.74 -5.67 5.33
CA ILE A 6 3.70 -6.30 4.52
C ILE A 6 4.24 -7.64 4.02
N LYS A 7 3.64 -8.75 4.45
CA LYS A 7 3.95 -10.07 3.93
C LYS A 7 3.44 -10.19 2.49
N PRO A 8 4.22 -10.65 1.51
CA PRO A 8 3.76 -10.75 0.12
C PRO A 8 2.46 -11.53 -0.06
N LYS A 9 2.24 -12.56 0.76
CA LYS A 9 1.03 -13.41 0.75
C LYS A 9 -0.24 -12.69 1.22
N SER A 10 -0.13 -11.57 1.95
CA SER A 10 -1.28 -10.80 2.41
C SER A 10 -1.82 -9.84 1.35
N ILE A 11 -1.04 -9.58 0.29
CA ILE A 11 -1.39 -8.67 -0.80
C ILE A 11 -2.53 -9.27 -1.63
N LYS A 12 -3.64 -8.53 -1.73
CA LYS A 12 -4.80 -8.84 -2.57
C LYS A 12 -4.69 -8.16 -3.94
N SER A 13 -4.20 -6.92 -3.98
CA SER A 13 -4.12 -6.13 -5.20
C SER A 13 -3.02 -5.07 -5.11
N LEU A 14 -2.45 -4.74 -6.27
CA LEU A 14 -1.49 -3.65 -6.43
C LEU A 14 -1.98 -2.76 -7.57
N LYS A 15 -2.09 -1.46 -7.30
CA LYS A 15 -2.38 -0.45 -8.32
C LYS A 15 -1.27 0.59 -8.28
N VAL A 16 -0.70 0.90 -9.43
CA VAL A 16 0.32 1.93 -9.57
C VAL A 16 -0.31 3.10 -10.31
N GLU A 17 -0.42 4.23 -9.63
CA GLU A 17 -0.78 5.50 -10.26
C GLU A 17 0.51 6.25 -10.55
N LYS A 18 0.77 6.45 -11.84
CA LYS A 18 1.92 7.24 -12.29
C LYS A 18 1.60 8.74 -12.16
N GLU A 19 2.67 9.54 -12.18
CA GLU A 19 2.74 10.99 -11.94
C GLU A 19 1.42 11.77 -12.04
N GLY A 20 1.12 12.54 -10.99
CA GLY A 20 -0.03 13.45 -10.93
C GLY A 20 -1.39 12.80 -10.64
N GLY A 21 -1.60 11.52 -10.99
CA GLY A 21 -2.92 10.86 -10.87
C GLY A 21 -3.44 10.73 -9.43
N GLY A 22 -2.53 10.63 -8.45
CA GLY A 22 -2.88 10.51 -7.02
C GLY A 22 -2.89 11.82 -6.24
N ALA A 23 -2.36 12.92 -6.78
CA ALA A 23 -2.09 14.14 -6.01
C ALA A 23 -3.36 14.80 -5.46
N ALA A 24 -4.45 14.78 -6.23
CA ALA A 24 -5.73 15.36 -5.83
C ALA A 24 -6.40 14.60 -4.67
N ILE A 25 -6.13 13.29 -4.55
CA ILE A 25 -6.78 12.40 -3.56
C ILE A 25 -5.88 12.18 -2.34
N TYR A 26 -4.57 12.04 -2.56
CA TYR A 26 -3.59 11.62 -1.55
C TYR A 26 -2.58 12.72 -1.18
N GLY A 27 -2.71 13.91 -1.77
CA GLY A 27 -1.94 15.11 -1.43
C GLY A 27 -0.60 15.24 -2.17
N TYR A 28 0.16 16.28 -1.80
CA TYR A 28 1.34 16.74 -2.54
C TYR A 28 2.37 15.64 -2.85
N ARG A 29 2.66 14.75 -1.89
CA ARG A 29 3.64 13.66 -2.08
C ARG A 29 3.22 12.65 -3.14
N ALA A 30 1.91 12.49 -3.38
CA ALA A 30 1.40 11.62 -4.43
C ALA A 30 1.61 12.20 -5.83
N GLY A 31 2.12 13.43 -5.96
CA GLY A 31 2.61 13.97 -7.23
C GLY A 31 3.75 13.13 -7.84
N ASN A 32 4.57 12.50 -7.01
CA ASN A 32 5.66 11.61 -7.43
C ASN A 32 5.17 10.22 -7.91
N GLY A 33 3.85 10.00 -7.96
CA GLY A 33 3.25 8.69 -8.16
C GLY A 33 3.03 7.95 -6.84
N ILE A 34 2.10 7.00 -6.86
CA ILE A 34 1.74 6.19 -5.69
C ILE A 34 1.54 4.73 -6.05
N VAL A 35 1.74 3.88 -5.04
CA VAL A 35 1.37 2.47 -5.09
C VAL A 35 0.29 2.23 -4.05
N VAL A 36 -0.91 1.87 -4.50
CA VAL A 36 -2.02 1.48 -3.64
C VAL A 36 -1.98 -0.02 -3.47
N ILE A 37 -1.75 -0.47 -2.24
CA ILE A 37 -1.71 -1.87 -1.85
C ILE A 37 -3.02 -2.24 -1.16
N GLY A 38 -3.78 -3.14 -1.76
CA GLY A 38 -4.94 -3.75 -1.12
C GLY A 38 -4.51 -5.00 -0.36
N ILE A 39 -4.78 -5.07 0.94
CA ILE A 39 -4.47 -6.23 1.78
C ILE A 39 -5.73 -7.07 1.99
N GLN A 40 -5.57 -8.39 1.99
CA GLN A 40 -6.66 -9.30 2.34
C GLN A 40 -7.05 -9.10 3.81
N ARG A 41 -8.34 -8.86 4.07
CA ARG A 41 -8.87 -8.54 5.41
C ARG A 41 -8.47 -9.54 6.51
N ARG A 42 -8.23 -10.82 6.15
CA ARG A 42 -7.77 -11.86 7.07
C ARG A 42 -6.39 -11.57 7.69
N TYR A 43 -5.51 -10.84 7.00
CA TYR A 43 -4.15 -10.53 7.45
C TYR A 43 -4.04 -9.19 8.19
N TRP A 44 -5.04 -8.30 8.04
CA TRP A 44 -5.08 -6.97 8.68
C TRP A 44 -4.96 -7.04 10.21
N LYS A 45 -5.61 -8.03 10.84
CA LYS A 45 -5.59 -8.19 12.31
C LYS A 45 -4.29 -8.83 12.83
N SER A 46 -3.52 -9.49 11.97
CA SER A 46 -2.26 -10.16 12.34
C SER A 46 -1.02 -9.32 12.07
N GLU A 47 -1.10 -8.31 11.18
CA GLU A 47 0.03 -7.44 10.81
C GLU A 47 0.10 -6.14 11.65
N LEU A 48 -0.95 -5.79 12.39
CA LEU A 48 -0.99 -4.59 13.25
C LEU A 48 -0.86 -4.87 14.75
N ASN A 49 -0.76 -6.14 15.16
CA ASN A 49 -0.40 -6.49 16.53
C ASN A 49 1.13 -6.37 16.67
N TYR A 50 1.57 -5.17 17.03
CA TYR A 50 2.87 -4.94 17.67
C TYR A 50 2.78 -5.33 19.15
#